data_AF-F9ZFQ6-F1
#
_entry.id   AF-F9ZFQ6-F1
#
_cell.length_a   1.000
_cell.length_b   1.000
_cell.length_c   1.000
_cell.angle_alpha   90.00
_cell.angle_beta   90.00
_cell.angle_gamma   90.00
#
_symmetry.space_group_name_H-M   'P 1'
#
loop_
_entity.id
_entity.type
_entity.pdbx_description
1 polymer ?
#
loop_
_entity_poly.entity_id
_entity_poly.type
_entity_poly.pdbx_seq_one_letter_code
_entity_poly.pdbx_strand_id
1 'polypeptide(L)'
;MSNLRSLIKKSKILKKELIASTVRMPKELHFFVDELAEHLSLSRQEVLLNLIEEGASVAKDELNPGTVDEAQDTCSFHILNTNKGNNEEDHDRMIENGVAAAFYDPWKYNIDRIKKGDFVFLYENCVGVVAFGKGTGNTLVRDHEGQKDECHYQELHDFNLVSVPITASEIKKILNRNVVFLRTMSSMPDGQKLLDRILLKKNS
;
A
#
# COMPACT_ATOMS: atom_id res chain seq x y z
N MET A 1 -17.37 -17.47 35.19
CA MET A 1 -17.89 -16.43 34.25
C MET A 1 -18.16 -17.10 32.90
N SER A 2 -19.31 -16.82 32.28
CA SER A 2 -19.83 -17.59 31.12
C SER A 2 -18.88 -17.59 29.91
N ASN A 3 -18.54 -18.78 29.42
CA ASN A 3 -17.80 -19.06 28.18
C ASN A 3 -18.36 -18.32 26.95
N LEU A 4 -19.64 -17.92 27.00
CA LEU A 4 -20.28 -17.16 25.93
C LEU A 4 -19.69 -15.75 25.79
N ARG A 5 -19.29 -15.10 26.89
CA ARG A 5 -18.69 -13.75 26.84
C ARG A 5 -17.28 -13.78 26.26
N SER A 6 -16.51 -14.84 26.49
CA SER A 6 -15.18 -15.00 25.89
C SER A 6 -15.27 -15.31 24.40
N LEU A 7 -16.27 -16.11 23.97
CA LEU A 7 -16.60 -16.33 22.57
C LEU A 7 -17.01 -15.05 21.84
N ILE A 8 -17.89 -14.24 22.43
CA ILE A 8 -18.31 -12.95 21.85
C ILE A 8 -17.12 -11.99 21.73
N LYS A 9 -16.24 -11.92 22.74
CA LYS A 9 -15.01 -11.11 22.66
C LYS A 9 -14.05 -11.60 21.58
N LYS A 10 -13.82 -12.91 21.48
CA LYS A 10 -12.98 -13.50 20.42
C LYS A 10 -13.56 -13.26 19.02
N SER A 11 -14.90 -13.32 18.87
CA SER A 11 -15.57 -13.06 17.59
C SER A 11 -15.42 -11.61 17.11
N LYS A 12 -15.28 -10.64 18.02
CA LYS A 12 -15.03 -9.24 17.67
C LYS A 12 -13.58 -8.98 17.26
N ILE A 13 -12.62 -9.71 17.85
CA ILE A 13 -11.19 -9.60 17.54
C ILE A 13 -10.85 -10.30 16.21
N LEU A 14 -11.64 -11.30 15.80
CA LEU A 14 -11.42 -12.09 14.58
C LEU A 14 -12.14 -11.58 13.32
N LYS A 15 -12.84 -10.45 13.37
CA LYS A 15 -13.40 -9.83 12.15
C LYS A 15 -12.30 -9.14 11.34
N LYS A 16 -11.36 -9.92 10.81
CA LYS A 16 -10.77 -9.56 9.52
C LYS A 16 -11.92 -9.67 8.51
N GLU A 17 -12.18 -8.62 7.75
CA GLU A 17 -13.18 -8.71 6.69
C GLU A 17 -12.70 -9.72 5.64
N LEU A 18 -13.33 -10.90 5.62
CA LEU A 18 -13.00 -11.95 4.67
C LEU A 18 -13.79 -11.73 3.39
N ILE A 19 -13.09 -11.63 2.27
CA ILE A 19 -13.69 -11.47 0.95
C ILE A 19 -13.65 -12.82 0.23
N ALA A 20 -14.82 -13.32 -0.19
CA ALA A 20 -14.90 -14.55 -0.97
C ALA A 20 -14.34 -14.33 -2.39
N SER A 21 -13.34 -15.13 -2.76
CA SER A 21 -12.68 -15.06 -4.07
C SER A 21 -12.71 -16.41 -4.76
N THR A 22 -12.94 -16.44 -6.08
CA THR A 22 -12.92 -17.66 -6.90
C THR A 22 -11.62 -17.76 -7.68
N VAL A 23 -10.95 -18.92 -7.62
CA VAL A 23 -9.69 -19.18 -8.33
C VAL A 23 -9.89 -20.30 -9.34
N ARG A 24 -9.44 -20.07 -10.58
CA ARG A 24 -9.28 -21.13 -11.59
C ARG A 24 -7.83 -21.60 -11.57
N MET A 25 -7.59 -22.90 -11.57
CA MET A 25 -6.25 -23.48 -11.50
C MET A 25 -6.10 -24.65 -12.48
N PRO A 26 -4.86 -24.96 -12.93
CA PRO A 26 -4.57 -26.15 -13.72
C PRO A 26 -4.99 -27.44 -12.98
N LYS A 27 -5.29 -28.48 -13.75
CA LYS A 27 -5.77 -29.77 -13.21
C LYS A 27 -4.74 -30.39 -12.27
N GLU A 28 -3.46 -30.28 -12.60
CA GLU A 28 -2.34 -30.80 -11.83
C GLU A 28 -2.26 -30.13 -10.46
N LEU A 29 -2.39 -28.80 -10.42
CA LEU A 29 -2.37 -28.04 -9.17
C LEU A 29 -3.62 -28.33 -8.32
N HIS A 30 -4.77 -28.52 -8.95
CA HIS A 30 -6.00 -28.92 -8.25
C HIS A 30 -5.82 -30.25 -7.52
N PHE A 31 -5.30 -31.28 -8.20
CA PHE A 31 -5.06 -32.58 -7.57
C PHE A 31 -4.04 -32.52 -6.45
N PHE A 32 -2.95 -31.77 -6.65
CA PHE A 32 -1.94 -31.57 -5.60
C PHE A 32 -2.54 -30.99 -4.31
N VAL A 33 -3.40 -29.98 -4.43
CA VAL A 33 -4.07 -29.35 -3.29
C VAL A 33 -5.02 -30.33 -2.59
N ASP A 34 -5.76 -31.14 -3.35
CA ASP A 34 -6.69 -32.13 -2.79
C ASP A 34 -5.92 -33.25 -2.04
N GLU A 35 -4.84 -33.77 -2.62
CA GLU A 35 -3.99 -34.79 -1.99
C GLU A 35 -3.31 -34.25 -0.72
N LEU A 36 -2.82 -33.02 -0.75
CA LEU A 36 -2.24 -32.36 0.42
C LEU A 36 -3.27 -32.13 1.53
N ALA A 37 -4.50 -31.75 1.18
CA ALA A 37 -5.59 -31.58 2.14
C ALA A 37 -5.97 -32.89 2.82
N GLU A 38 -6.04 -34.00 2.07
CA GLU A 38 -6.27 -35.32 2.62
C GLU A 38 -5.13 -35.74 3.56
N HIS A 39 -3.87 -35.57 3.13
CA HIS A 39 -2.70 -35.92 3.93
C HIS A 39 -2.61 -35.13 5.25
N LEU A 40 -2.96 -33.83 5.23
CA LEU A 40 -2.93 -32.96 6.39
C LEU A 40 -4.22 -32.99 7.22
N SER A 41 -5.26 -33.70 6.76
CA SER A 41 -6.60 -33.70 7.38
C SER A 41 -7.21 -32.29 7.53
N LEU A 42 -6.98 -31.42 6.55
CA LEU A 42 -7.52 -30.07 6.48
C LEU A 42 -8.54 -29.95 5.35
N SER A 43 -9.37 -28.91 5.39
CA SER A 43 -10.21 -28.59 4.22
C SER A 43 -9.36 -28.05 3.07
N ARG A 44 -9.82 -28.29 1.84
CA ARG A 44 -9.21 -27.73 0.63
C ARG A 44 -9.07 -26.21 0.70
N GLN A 45 -10.06 -25.53 1.28
CA GLN A 45 -10.06 -24.07 1.45
C GLN A 45 -8.99 -23.62 2.45
N GLU A 46 -8.78 -24.34 3.55
CA GLU A 46 -7.71 -24.04 4.51
C GLU A 46 -6.33 -24.24 3.89
N VAL A 47 -6.11 -25.35 3.16
CA VAL A 47 -4.83 -25.57 2.46
C VAL A 47 -4.56 -24.47 1.44
N LEU A 48 -5.56 -24.10 0.63
CA LEU A 48 -5.42 -23.01 -0.33
C LEU A 48 -5.11 -21.68 0.36
N LEU A 49 -5.78 -21.37 1.47
CA LEU A 49 -5.53 -20.14 2.22
C LEU A 49 -4.08 -20.10 2.71
N ASN A 50 -3.59 -21.18 3.34
CA ASN A 50 -2.21 -21.24 3.84
C ASN A 50 -1.18 -21.11 2.71
N LEU A 51 -1.37 -21.81 1.59
CA LEU A 51 -0.48 -21.72 0.42
C LEU A 51 -0.46 -20.30 -0.17
N ILE A 52 -1.63 -19.64 -0.23
CA ILE A 52 -1.73 -18.26 -0.71
C ILE A 52 -1.09 -17.29 0.27
N GLU A 53 -1.27 -17.48 1.58
CA GLU A 53 -0.64 -16.65 2.61
C GLU A 53 0.89 -16.76 2.56
N GLU A 54 1.42 -17.97 2.43
CA GLU A 54 2.85 -18.22 2.29
C GLU A 54 3.39 -17.60 0.98
N GLY A 55 2.74 -17.88 -0.16
CA GLY A 55 3.13 -17.29 -1.43
C GLY A 55 3.05 -15.76 -1.44
N ALA A 56 2.06 -15.17 -0.76
CA ALA A 56 1.95 -13.73 -0.60
C ALA A 56 3.06 -13.16 0.29
N SER A 57 3.50 -13.89 1.32
CA SER A 57 4.65 -13.50 2.14
C SER A 57 5.93 -13.47 1.30
N VAL A 58 6.21 -14.55 0.57
CA VAL A 58 7.39 -14.65 -0.32
C VAL A 58 7.37 -13.53 -1.37
N ALA A 59 6.22 -13.29 -2.01
CA ALA A 59 6.08 -12.23 -2.98
C ALA A 59 6.30 -10.83 -2.37
N LYS A 60 5.83 -10.59 -1.14
CA LYS A 60 6.10 -9.32 -0.43
C LYS A 60 7.58 -9.14 -0.14
N ASP A 61 8.26 -10.20 0.28
CA ASP A 61 9.69 -10.15 0.59
C ASP A 61 10.54 -9.91 -0.66
N GLU A 62 10.24 -10.60 -1.78
CA GLU A 62 10.93 -10.36 -3.05
C GLU A 62 10.67 -8.94 -3.60
N LEU A 63 9.45 -8.44 -3.42
CA LEU A 63 9.10 -7.09 -3.82
C LEU A 63 9.62 -6.03 -2.83
N ASN A 64 10.02 -6.42 -1.62
CA ASN A 64 10.70 -5.61 -0.61
C ASN A 64 12.16 -6.09 -0.47
N PRO A 65 13.05 -5.89 -1.47
CA PRO A 65 14.48 -6.04 -1.26
C PRO A 65 14.83 -5.05 -0.14
N GLY A 66 14.99 -5.57 1.07
CA GLY A 66 15.08 -4.76 2.27
C GLY A 66 16.16 -3.71 2.07
N THR A 67 15.81 -2.43 2.25
CA THR A 67 16.73 -1.28 2.37
C THR A 67 18.11 -1.51 1.74
N VAL A 68 18.16 -1.88 0.46
CA VAL A 68 19.40 -1.90 -0.28
C VAL A 68 19.46 -0.52 -0.88
N ASP A 69 20.40 0.28 -0.40
CA ASP A 69 20.72 1.64 -0.80
C ASP A 69 20.31 1.93 -2.25
N GLU A 70 19.06 2.41 -2.44
CA GLU A 70 18.83 3.31 -3.54
C GLU A 70 19.77 4.46 -3.24
N ALA A 71 20.74 4.66 -4.12
CA ALA A 71 21.65 5.79 -4.08
C ALA A 71 20.93 7.01 -3.54
N GLN A 72 21.66 7.86 -2.81
CA GLN A 72 21.27 9.24 -2.56
C GLN A 72 21.13 10.06 -3.87
N ASP A 73 20.52 9.48 -4.90
CA ASP A 73 19.86 10.18 -5.96
C ASP A 73 18.81 11.04 -5.31
N THR A 74 19.04 12.34 -5.45
CA THR A 74 18.11 13.41 -5.20
C THR A 74 16.90 13.27 -6.13
N CYS A 75 16.07 12.25 -5.91
CA CYS A 75 14.84 12.03 -6.66
C CYS A 75 13.77 12.96 -6.10
N SER A 76 13.36 13.94 -6.90
CA SER A 76 12.38 14.96 -6.52
C SER A 76 10.92 14.51 -6.68
N PHE A 77 10.68 13.21 -6.89
CA PHE A 77 9.36 12.64 -7.16
C PHE A 77 9.24 11.30 -6.44
N HIS A 78 8.14 11.12 -5.71
CA HIS A 78 7.84 9.94 -4.92
C HIS A 78 6.42 9.48 -5.19
N ILE A 79 6.20 8.17 -5.20
CA ILE A 79 4.85 7.60 -5.12
C ILE A 79 4.68 6.95 -3.75
N LEU A 80 3.62 7.35 -3.04
CA LEU A 80 3.35 6.96 -1.66
C LEU A 80 1.99 6.29 -1.59
N ASN A 81 1.95 5.08 -1.03
CA ASN A 81 0.72 4.36 -0.76
C ASN A 81 -0.06 5.04 0.38
N THR A 82 -1.36 5.24 0.18
CA THR A 82 -2.28 5.89 1.14
C THR A 82 -2.73 4.99 2.30
N ASN A 83 -2.24 3.75 2.38
CA ASN A 83 -2.61 2.76 3.37
C ASN A 83 -4.07 2.27 3.32
N LYS A 84 -4.87 2.66 2.32
CA LYS A 84 -6.30 2.28 2.19
C LYS A 84 -6.55 0.77 2.36
N GLY A 85 -5.65 -0.07 1.83
CA GLY A 85 -5.77 -1.52 1.91
C GLY A 85 -5.63 -2.09 3.33
N ASN A 86 -5.06 -1.34 4.28
CA ASN A 86 -4.92 -1.74 5.67
C ASN A 86 -5.85 -0.95 6.60
N ASN A 87 -5.98 0.36 6.38
CA ASN A 87 -6.81 1.24 7.19
C ASN A 87 -7.42 2.35 6.31
N GLU A 88 -8.75 2.39 6.27
CA GLU A 88 -9.53 3.38 5.50
C GLU A 88 -9.44 4.79 6.09
N GLU A 89 -9.43 4.92 7.43
CA GLU A 89 -9.32 6.20 8.13
C GLU A 89 -7.98 6.88 7.85
N ASP A 90 -6.89 6.10 7.73
CA ASP A 90 -5.59 6.64 7.36
C ASP A 90 -5.59 7.26 5.96
N HIS A 91 -6.18 6.56 4.99
CA HIS A 91 -6.34 7.08 3.64
C HIS A 91 -7.16 8.36 3.65
N ASP A 92 -8.35 8.33 4.25
CA ASP A 92 -9.27 9.47 4.26
C ASP A 92 -8.56 10.68 4.88
N ARG A 93 -7.85 10.48 6.00
CA ARG A 93 -7.06 11.53 6.64
C ARG A 93 -5.96 12.08 5.74
N MET A 94 -5.25 11.25 4.98
CA MET A 94 -4.21 11.69 4.04
C MET A 94 -4.79 12.58 2.94
N ILE A 95 -5.97 12.22 2.43
CA ILE A 95 -6.66 12.96 1.36
C ILE A 95 -7.27 14.26 1.89
N GLU A 96 -8.00 14.21 3.01
CA GLU A 96 -8.70 15.37 3.58
C GLU A 96 -7.73 16.46 4.06
N ASN A 97 -6.62 16.07 4.67
CA ASN A 97 -5.65 17.01 5.23
C ASN A 97 -4.53 17.38 4.26
N GLY A 98 -4.46 16.73 3.09
CA GLY A 98 -3.38 16.94 2.13
C GLY A 98 -2.01 16.61 2.71
N VAL A 99 -1.86 15.40 3.27
CA VAL A 99 -0.61 14.97 3.93
C VAL A 99 -0.05 13.69 3.30
N ALA A 100 1.28 13.62 3.24
CA ALA A 100 2.02 12.39 3.03
C ALA A 100 2.26 11.75 4.40
N ALA A 101 1.79 10.52 4.63
CA ALA A 101 1.96 9.84 5.91
C ALA A 101 2.34 8.37 5.71
N ALA A 102 3.06 7.82 6.68
CA ALA A 102 3.30 6.40 6.81
C ALA A 102 3.30 5.99 8.29
N PHE A 103 3.04 4.71 8.51
CA PHE A 103 2.70 4.17 9.82
C PHE A 103 3.60 2.99 10.16
N TYR A 104 3.95 2.89 11.44
CA TYR A 104 4.75 1.83 12.03
C TYR A 104 6.20 1.70 11.51
N ASP A 105 7.07 1.20 12.36
CA ASP A 105 8.45 0.85 12.01
C ASP A 105 8.51 -0.37 11.06
N PRO A 106 9.39 -0.37 10.02
CA PRO A 106 10.32 0.69 9.63
C PRO A 106 9.73 1.66 8.59
N TRP A 107 8.49 1.44 8.16
CA TRP A 107 7.91 2.12 7.00
C TRP A 107 7.67 3.62 7.22
N LYS A 108 7.38 4.05 8.45
CA LYS A 108 7.17 5.45 8.80
C LYS A 108 8.33 6.37 8.40
N TYR A 109 9.57 5.88 8.48
CA TYR A 109 10.76 6.65 8.11
C TYR A 109 10.89 6.95 6.62
N ASN A 110 10.06 6.36 5.75
CA ASN A 110 10.01 6.79 4.35
C ASN A 110 9.65 8.27 4.21
N ILE A 111 8.81 8.78 5.12
CA ILE A 111 8.38 10.19 5.10
C ILE A 111 9.54 11.14 5.38
N ASP A 112 10.52 10.71 6.17
CA ASP A 112 11.70 11.52 6.53
C ASP A 112 12.62 11.77 5.34
N ARG A 113 12.46 10.98 4.27
CA ARG A 113 13.23 11.10 3.02
C ARG A 113 12.69 12.18 2.10
N ILE A 114 11.44 12.63 2.31
CA ILE A 114 10.78 13.64 1.46
C ILE A 114 11.40 15.00 1.77
N LYS A 115 12.01 15.62 0.76
CA LYS A 115 12.62 16.95 0.89
C LYS A 115 11.64 18.04 0.48
N LYS A 116 11.96 19.27 0.88
CA LYS A 116 11.17 20.44 0.50
C LYS A 116 11.13 20.59 -1.03
N GLY A 117 9.92 20.61 -1.58
CA GLY A 117 9.68 20.76 -3.01
C GLY A 117 9.63 19.44 -3.79
N ASP A 118 9.90 18.30 -3.16
CA ASP A 118 9.70 16.99 -3.79
C ASP A 118 8.21 16.77 -4.05
N PHE A 119 7.85 16.29 -5.22
CA PHE A 119 6.49 15.88 -5.53
C PHE A 119 6.17 14.52 -4.93
N VAL A 120 5.03 14.42 -4.28
CA VAL A 120 4.50 13.17 -3.73
C VAL A 120 3.17 12.87 -4.40
N PHE A 121 3.08 11.72 -5.06
CA PHE A 121 1.83 11.20 -5.62
C PHE A 121 1.22 10.21 -4.63
N LEU A 122 0.01 10.49 -4.18
CA LEU A 122 -0.75 9.61 -3.29
C LEU A 122 -1.45 8.53 -4.11
N TYR A 123 -1.06 7.28 -3.86
CA TYR A 123 -1.54 6.09 -4.55
C TYR A 123 -2.50 5.30 -3.66
N GLU A 124 -3.69 5.04 -4.17
CA GLU A 124 -4.69 4.17 -3.57
C GLU A 124 -4.59 2.77 -4.18
N ASN A 125 -4.49 1.75 -3.32
CA ASN A 125 -4.39 0.35 -3.74
C ASN A 125 -5.52 -0.01 -4.72
N CYS A 126 -5.16 -0.68 -5.82
CA CYS A 126 -6.10 -1.13 -6.86
C CYS A 126 -6.88 -0.02 -7.60
N VAL A 127 -6.69 1.25 -7.25
CA VAL A 127 -7.34 2.40 -7.91
C VAL A 127 -6.32 3.17 -8.76
N GLY A 128 -5.26 3.70 -8.15
CA GLY A 128 -4.30 4.55 -8.86
C GLY A 128 -3.83 5.76 -8.07
N VAL A 129 -3.19 6.71 -8.74
CA VAL A 129 -2.86 8.02 -8.14
C VAL A 129 -4.12 8.87 -8.07
N VAL A 130 -4.49 9.26 -6.84
CA VAL A 130 -5.73 9.98 -6.51
C VAL A 130 -5.49 11.42 -6.09
N ALA A 131 -4.27 11.75 -5.67
CA ALA A 131 -3.88 13.11 -5.31
C ALA A 131 -2.37 13.30 -5.48
N PHE A 132 -1.91 14.54 -5.50
CA PHE A 132 -0.50 14.88 -5.45
C PHE A 132 -0.27 16.24 -4.81
N GLY A 133 0.96 16.47 -4.36
CA GLY A 133 1.41 17.77 -3.84
C GLY A 133 2.92 17.79 -3.63
N LYS A 134 3.44 18.87 -3.07
CA LYS A 134 4.87 19.05 -2.79
C LYS A 134 5.15 18.91 -1.31
N GLY A 135 6.12 18.07 -0.96
CA GLY A 135 6.61 17.91 0.40
C GLY A 135 7.16 19.20 0.97
N THR A 136 6.94 19.41 2.27
CA THR A 136 7.48 20.55 3.02
C THR A 136 8.94 20.36 3.41
N GLY A 137 9.39 19.10 3.50
CA GLY A 137 10.68 18.73 4.09
C GLY A 137 10.68 18.70 5.61
N ASN A 138 9.53 18.92 6.26
CA ASN A 138 9.40 18.99 7.71
C ASN A 138 8.55 17.82 8.20
N THR A 139 9.18 16.72 8.64
CA THR A 139 8.45 15.60 9.25
C THR A 139 7.87 16.00 10.60
N LEU A 140 6.58 15.74 10.76
CA LEU A 140 5.84 15.76 12.00
C LEU A 140 5.55 14.33 12.46
N VAL A 141 5.50 14.12 13.78
CA VAL A 141 5.29 12.81 14.39
C VAL A 141 4.05 12.87 15.29
N ARG A 142 3.26 11.79 15.29
CA ARG A 142 2.11 11.64 16.18
C ARG A 142 1.87 10.17 16.53
N ASP A 143 1.07 9.98 17.56
CA ASP A 143 0.56 8.67 17.95
C ASP A 143 -0.44 8.14 16.90
N HIS A 144 -0.49 6.82 16.77
CA HIS A 144 -1.38 6.11 15.87
C HIS A 144 -1.89 4.84 16.55
N GLU A 145 -3.21 4.63 16.54
CA GLU A 145 -3.91 3.50 17.19
C GLU A 145 -3.48 3.24 18.65
N GLY A 146 -3.21 4.31 19.40
CA GLY A 146 -2.78 4.23 20.82
C GLY A 146 -1.31 3.87 21.02
N GLN A 147 -0.53 3.74 19.94
CA GLN A 147 0.90 3.53 19.98
C GLN A 147 1.64 4.85 19.72
N LYS A 148 2.67 5.09 20.52
CA LYS A 148 3.36 6.38 20.56
C LYS A 148 4.27 6.55 19.35
N ASP A 149 4.25 7.73 18.74
CA ASP A 149 5.17 8.11 17.65
C ASP A 149 5.16 7.14 16.44
N GLU A 150 4.04 6.45 16.21
CA GLU A 150 3.89 5.45 15.14
C GLU A 150 3.38 6.02 13.82
N CYS A 151 3.17 7.32 13.71
CA CYS A 151 2.88 7.99 12.45
C CYS A 151 3.86 9.14 12.20
N HIS A 152 4.63 9.03 11.14
CA HIS A 152 5.38 10.14 10.55
C HIS A 152 4.56 10.71 9.40
N TYR A 153 4.47 12.03 9.30
CA TYR A 153 3.77 12.70 8.21
C TYR A 153 4.39 14.05 7.84
N GLN A 154 4.16 14.47 6.60
CA GLN A 154 4.46 15.81 6.11
C GLN A 154 3.21 16.41 5.46
N GLU A 155 2.96 17.69 5.71
CA GLU A 155 2.01 18.46 4.91
C GLU A 155 2.49 18.59 3.46
N LEU A 156 1.53 18.58 2.53
CA LEU A 156 1.78 18.78 1.11
C LEU A 156 1.29 20.16 0.67
N HIS A 157 2.21 20.98 0.17
CA HIS A 157 1.88 22.22 -0.52
C HIS A 157 1.35 21.96 -1.93
N ASP A 158 0.60 22.92 -2.49
CA ASP A 158 -0.02 22.79 -3.80
C ASP A 158 -0.81 21.48 -3.95
N PHE A 159 -1.48 21.04 -2.88
CA PHE A 159 -2.20 19.77 -2.87
C PHE A 159 -3.38 19.80 -3.86
N ASN A 160 -3.44 18.79 -4.72
CA ASN A 160 -4.45 18.67 -5.76
C ASN A 160 -4.99 17.24 -5.80
N LEU A 161 -6.32 17.13 -5.78
CA LEU A 161 -7.02 15.89 -6.09
C LEU A 161 -7.00 15.63 -7.60
N VAL A 162 -6.88 14.36 -7.95
CA VAL A 162 -6.95 13.87 -9.33
C VAL A 162 -8.37 13.34 -9.56
N SER A 163 -9.16 14.05 -10.38
CA SER A 163 -10.58 13.72 -10.62
C SER A 163 -10.79 12.34 -11.25
N VAL A 164 -9.87 11.91 -12.11
CA VAL A 164 -9.86 10.57 -12.70
C VAL A 164 -8.53 9.91 -12.33
N PRO A 165 -8.52 8.94 -11.40
CA PRO A 165 -7.30 8.32 -10.93
C PRO A 165 -6.46 7.75 -12.07
N ILE A 166 -5.13 7.87 -11.97
CA ILE A 166 -4.23 7.25 -12.94
C ILE A 166 -3.84 5.88 -12.43
N THR A 167 -4.32 4.85 -13.13
CA THR A 167 -4.16 3.45 -12.72
C THR A 167 -2.70 2.99 -12.79
N ALA A 168 -2.35 1.95 -12.04
CA ALA A 168 -1.01 1.34 -12.11
C ALA A 168 -0.61 0.94 -13.54
N SER A 169 -1.57 0.47 -14.35
CA SER A 169 -1.35 0.14 -15.77
C SER A 169 -0.97 1.37 -16.59
N GLU A 170 -1.70 2.47 -16.42
CA GLU A 170 -1.41 3.74 -17.10
C GLU A 170 -0.07 4.32 -16.67
N ILE A 171 0.25 4.30 -15.36
CA ILE A 171 1.54 4.76 -14.84
C ILE A 171 2.69 3.99 -15.50
N LYS A 172 2.62 2.66 -15.54
CA LYS A 172 3.65 1.84 -16.19
C LYS A 172 3.82 2.19 -17.68
N LYS A 173 2.72 2.47 -18.38
CA LYS A 173 2.76 2.92 -19.79
C LYS A 173 3.38 4.32 -19.96
N ILE A 174 3.02 5.27 -19.09
CA ILE A 174 3.54 6.65 -19.12
C ILE A 174 5.05 6.67 -18.85
N LEU A 175 5.50 5.88 -17.88
CA LEU A 175 6.90 5.84 -17.46
C LEU A 175 7.74 4.89 -18.33
N ASN A 176 7.10 3.98 -19.08
CA ASN A 176 7.74 2.93 -19.86
C ASN A 176 8.67 2.03 -19.01
N ARG A 177 8.25 1.74 -17.77
CA ARG A 177 8.97 0.85 -16.85
C ARG A 177 8.03 0.20 -15.86
N ASN A 178 8.51 -0.84 -15.19
CA ASN A 178 7.79 -1.42 -14.06
C ASN A 178 7.98 -0.53 -12.81
N VAL A 179 6.91 -0.34 -12.06
CA VAL A 179 6.88 0.36 -10.78
C VAL A 179 6.27 -0.60 -9.75
N VAL A 180 6.91 -0.71 -8.59
CA VAL A 180 6.43 -1.55 -7.49
C VAL A 180 5.50 -0.73 -6.61
N PHE A 181 4.19 -0.97 -6.72
CA PHE A 181 3.16 -0.23 -5.95
C PHE A 181 2.81 -0.89 -4.60
N LEU A 182 3.44 -2.03 -4.30
CA LEU A 182 3.18 -2.81 -3.08
C LEU A 182 4.03 -2.37 -1.88
N ARG A 183 4.91 -1.37 -2.07
CA ARG A 183 5.68 -0.73 -0.99
C ARG A 183 4.95 0.49 -0.46
N THR A 184 5.33 0.92 0.74
CA THR A 184 4.86 2.18 1.33
C THR A 184 5.22 3.36 0.44
N MET A 185 6.48 3.50 0.05
CA MET A 185 6.94 4.57 -0.84
C MET A 185 7.94 4.04 -1.86
N SER A 186 7.97 4.64 -3.04
CA SER A 186 8.99 4.36 -4.07
C SER A 186 9.42 5.63 -4.77
N SER A 187 10.72 5.73 -5.06
CA SER A 187 11.29 6.81 -5.85
C SER A 187 10.75 6.75 -7.28
N MET A 188 10.49 7.92 -7.88
CA MET A 188 9.98 8.03 -9.24
C MET A 188 10.77 9.06 -10.06
N PRO A 189 12.01 8.78 -10.46
CA PRO A 189 12.89 9.77 -11.12
C PRO A 189 12.29 10.44 -12.36
N ASP A 190 11.43 9.72 -13.06
CA ASP A 190 10.70 10.12 -14.26
C ASP A 190 9.29 10.68 -13.97
N GLY A 191 9.00 11.04 -12.72
CA GLY A 191 7.70 11.47 -12.23
C GLY A 191 7.16 12.75 -12.88
N GLN A 192 8.01 13.57 -13.48
CA GLN A 192 7.59 14.73 -14.28
C GLN A 192 6.62 14.31 -15.41
N LYS A 193 6.86 13.17 -16.08
CA LYS A 193 5.97 12.67 -17.14
C LYS A 193 4.56 12.39 -16.63
N LEU A 194 4.46 11.91 -15.40
CA LEU A 194 3.18 11.64 -14.75
C LEU A 194 2.47 12.96 -14.40
N LEU A 195 3.21 13.92 -13.83
CA LEU A 195 2.69 15.25 -13.51
C LEU A 195 2.14 15.95 -14.75
N ASP A 196 2.90 15.97 -15.85
CA ASP A 196 2.48 16.58 -17.12
C ASP A 196 1.20 15.93 -17.63
N ARG A 197 1.09 14.60 -17.53
CA ARG A 197 -0.11 13.87 -17.95
C ARG A 197 -1.34 14.21 -17.11
N ILE A 198 -1.18 14.38 -15.80
CA ILE A 198 -2.26 14.81 -14.89
C ILE A 198 -2.74 16.21 -15.26
N LEU A 199 -1.80 17.15 -15.44
CA LEU A 199 -2.11 18.54 -15.77
C LEU A 199 -2.76 18.68 -17.16
N LEU A 200 -2.35 17.88 -18.14
CA LEU A 200 -3.00 17.82 -19.45
C LEU A 200 -4.44 17.34 -19.37
N LYS A 201 -4.74 16.29 -18.57
CA LYS A 201 -6.11 15.81 -18.37
C LYS A 201 -7.01 16.83 -17.66
N LYS A 202 -6.45 17.71 -16.83
CA LYS A 202 -7.22 18.76 -16.12
C LYS A 202 -7.72 19.87 -17.06
N ASN A 203 -7.03 20.06 -18.20
CA ASN A 203 -7.32 21.12 -19.17
C ASN A 203 -8.05 20.61 -20.44
N SER A 204 -8.37 19.31 -20.52
CA SER A 204 -9.10 18.68 -21.64
C SER A 204 -10.56 18.45 -21.26
#